data_AF-A0A9X1VI56-F1
#
_entry.id   AF-A0A9X1VI56-F1
#
_cell.length_a   1.000
_cell.length_b   1.000
_cell.length_c   1.000
_cell.angle_alpha   90.00
_cell.angle_beta   90.00
_cell.angle_gamma   90.00
#
_symmetry.space_group_name_H-M   'P 1'
#
loop_
_entity.id
_entity.type
_entity.pdbx_description
1 polymer ?
#
loop_
_entity_poly.entity_id
_entity_poly.type
_entity_poly.pdbx_seq_one_letter_code
_entity_poly.pdbx_strand_id
1 'polypeptide(L)'
;MVVYIEEYRQMPKVNFYTVRLENEEDSETDRFISRFIASHEYRPDLEVILAALEEIGARRGALPPGDATFFRPERDAVALPPPQAYGNLLRLYGFICSDDIMVLGGGGRKTTKKAQDGDTRPAFRMMNQVAEILKHRLKNQTVWIENQQLHGAYHQMNLPG
;
A
#
# COMPACT_ATOMS: atom_id res chain seq x y z
N MET A 1 -4.14 -13.95 -11.44
CA MET A 1 -4.64 -12.58 -11.62
C MET A 1 -3.49 -11.70 -12.09
N VAL A 2 -3.66 -10.93 -13.15
CA VAL A 2 -2.61 -10.00 -13.63
C VAL A 2 -2.81 -8.64 -12.96
N VAL A 3 -1.72 -8.06 -12.47
CA VAL A 3 -1.71 -6.71 -11.90
C VAL A 3 -0.56 -5.90 -12.49
N TYR A 4 -0.76 -4.58 -12.54
CA TYR A 4 0.22 -3.60 -12.95
C TYR A 4 0.65 -2.75 -11.75
N ILE A 5 1.94 -2.43 -11.69
CA ILE A 5 2.50 -1.43 -10.78
C ILE A 5 2.79 -0.18 -11.57
N GLU A 6 2.17 0.93 -11.18
CA GLU A 6 2.28 2.21 -11.87
C GLU A 6 2.66 3.32 -10.89
N GLU A 7 3.31 4.36 -11.39
CA GLU A 7 3.61 5.54 -10.59
C GLU A 7 2.30 6.21 -10.16
N TYR A 8 2.21 6.56 -8.88
CA TYR A 8 1.01 7.16 -8.30
C TYR A 8 1.24 8.62 -7.90
N ARG A 9 2.29 8.88 -7.12
CA ARG A 9 2.63 10.22 -6.66
C ARG A 9 4.11 10.31 -6.30
N GLN A 10 4.81 11.25 -6.92
CA GLN A 10 6.18 11.57 -6.55
C GLN A 10 6.20 12.57 -5.40
N MET A 11 7.01 12.31 -4.37
CA MET A 11 7.14 13.21 -3.21
C MET A 11 8.60 13.33 -2.75
N PRO A 12 8.96 14.42 -2.04
CA PRO A 12 10.35 14.70 -1.68
C PRO A 12 11.08 13.59 -0.90
N LYS A 13 10.37 12.75 -0.14
CA LYS A 13 10.94 11.64 0.62
C LYS A 13 10.57 10.28 0.06
N VAL A 14 9.33 10.08 -0.40
CA VAL A 14 8.88 8.77 -0.90
C VAL A 14 8.13 8.93 -2.21
N ASN A 15 8.53 8.17 -3.22
CA ASN A 15 7.71 7.99 -4.41
C ASN A 15 6.74 6.84 -4.20
N PHE A 16 5.46 7.16 -4.32
CA PHE A 16 4.36 6.20 -4.25
C PHE A 16 4.08 5.64 -5.62
N TYR A 17 4.00 4.32 -5.68
CA TYR A 17 3.43 3.55 -6.76
C TYR A 17 2.10 2.97 -6.30
N THR A 18 1.28 2.47 -7.22
CA THR A 18 0.02 1.80 -6.89
C THR A 18 -0.17 0.53 -7.70
N VAL A 19 -1.04 -0.36 -7.21
CA VAL A 19 -1.47 -1.57 -7.90
C VAL A 19 -2.76 -1.28 -8.68
N ARG A 20 -2.79 -1.66 -9.95
CA ARG A 20 -4.01 -1.68 -10.78
C ARG A 20 -4.25 -3.07 -11.32
N LEU A 21 -5.50 -3.53 -11.31
CA LEU A 21 -5.86 -4.81 -11.92
C LEU A 21 -5.92 -4.66 -13.45
N GLU A 22 -5.56 -5.71 -14.19
CA GLU A 22 -5.45 -5.64 -15.66
C GLU A 22 -6.71 -5.12 -16.38
N ASN A 23 -7.89 -5.44 -15.86
CA ASN A 23 -9.17 -5.08 -16.46
C ASN A 23 -9.88 -3.91 -15.75
N GLU A 24 -9.15 -3.16 -14.92
CA GLU A 24 -9.68 -1.97 -14.21
C GLU A 24 -8.98 -0.71 -14.72
N GLU A 25 -9.74 0.36 -14.89
CA GLU A 25 -9.22 1.69 -15.25
C GLU A 25 -8.58 2.38 -14.05
N ASP A 26 -9.24 2.31 -12.89
CA ASP A 26 -8.76 2.91 -11.66
C ASP A 26 -7.79 1.97 -10.92
N SER A 27 -6.77 2.56 -10.31
CA SER A 27 -5.90 1.86 -9.37
C SER A 27 -6.68 1.41 -8.12
N GLU A 28 -6.16 0.39 -7.44
CA GLU A 28 -6.75 -0.09 -6.19
C GLU A 28 -6.72 0.99 -5.09
N THR A 29 -5.74 1.89 -5.14
CA THR A 29 -5.66 3.06 -4.24
C THR A 29 -6.77 4.07 -4.54
N ASP A 30 -7.01 4.40 -5.81
CA ASP A 30 -8.07 5.35 -6.19
C ASP A 30 -9.46 4.80 -5.92
N ARG A 31 -9.68 3.51 -6.17
CA ARG A 31 -10.92 2.82 -5.81
C ARG A 31 -11.17 2.88 -4.30
N PHE A 32 -10.13 2.66 -3.49
CA PHE A 32 -10.23 2.78 -2.04
C PHE A 32 -10.60 4.19 -1.61
N ILE A 33 -9.91 5.23 -2.10
CA ILE A 33 -10.19 6.63 -1.75
C ILE A 33 -11.61 7.00 -2.18
N SER A 34 -11.98 6.73 -3.43
CA SER A 34 -13.30 7.06 -4.00
C SER A 34 -14.43 6.37 -3.26
N ARG A 35 -14.23 5.14 -2.80
CA ARG A 35 -15.20 4.39 -2.01
C ARG A 35 -15.52 5.05 -0.66
N PHE A 36 -14.54 5.67 -0.01
CA PHE A 36 -14.67 6.15 1.37
C PHE A 36 -14.75 7.68 1.51
N ILE A 37 -14.37 8.46 0.49
CA ILE A 37 -14.32 9.93 0.56
C ILE A 37 -15.69 10.59 0.81
N ALA A 38 -16.76 9.98 0.29
CA ALA A 38 -18.13 10.47 0.46
C ALA A 38 -18.83 9.90 1.72
N SER A 39 -18.21 8.95 2.42
CA SER A 39 -18.81 8.33 3.61
C SER A 39 -18.60 9.20 4.84
N HIS A 40 -19.67 9.69 5.46
CA HIS A 40 -19.58 10.43 6.73
C HIS A 40 -18.99 9.57 7.87
N GLU A 41 -19.23 8.27 7.86
CA GLU A 41 -18.74 7.33 8.88
C GLU A 41 -17.22 7.07 8.73
N TYR A 42 -16.73 6.94 7.50
CA TYR A 42 -15.36 6.49 7.22
C TYR A 42 -14.40 7.60 6.79
N ARG A 43 -14.93 8.79 6.50
CA ARG A 43 -14.11 9.93 6.09
C ARG A 43 -13.06 10.33 7.13
N PRO A 44 -13.34 10.38 8.44
CA PRO A 44 -12.31 10.69 9.44
C PRO A 44 -11.14 9.69 9.40
N ASP A 45 -11.42 8.40 9.27
CA ASP A 45 -10.41 7.34 9.13
C ASP A 45 -9.60 7.48 7.84
N LEU A 46 -10.27 7.82 6.73
CA LEU A 46 -9.59 8.08 5.46
C LEU A 46 -8.66 9.30 5.57
N GLU A 47 -9.11 10.38 6.22
CA GLU A 47 -8.31 11.59 6.44
C GLU A 47 -7.04 11.28 7.26
N VAL A 48 -7.13 10.39 8.26
CA VAL A 48 -5.96 9.91 9.02
C VAL A 48 -4.98 9.14 8.13
N ILE A 49 -5.48 8.26 7.25
CA ILE A 49 -4.63 7.52 6.30
C ILE A 49 -3.94 8.49 5.33
N LEU A 50 -4.68 9.45 4.77
CA LEU A 50 -4.12 10.43 3.83
C LEU A 50 -3.08 11.34 4.51
N ALA A 51 -3.34 11.77 5.74
CA ALA A 51 -2.39 12.55 6.52
C ALA A 51 -1.11 11.76 6.83
N ALA A 52 -1.22 10.44 7.09
CA ALA A 52 -0.07 9.58 7.27
C ALA A 52 0.76 9.45 5.98
N LEU A 53 0.11 9.23 4.82
CA LEU A 53 0.80 9.20 3.52
C LEU A 53 1.54 10.50 3.22
N GLU A 54 0.93 11.64 3.54
CA GLU A 54 1.55 12.96 3.36
C GLU A 54 2.79 13.13 4.27
N GLU A 55 2.70 12.76 5.55
CA GLU A 55 3.83 12.80 6.48
C GLU A 55 4.99 11.89 6.04
N ILE A 56 4.67 10.67 5.60
CA ILE A 56 5.61 9.70 5.04
C ILE A 56 6.30 10.30 3.80
N GLY A 57 5.50 10.70 2.81
CA GLY A 57 6.00 11.13 1.51
C GLY A 57 6.72 12.48 1.51
N ALA A 58 6.31 13.42 2.36
CA ALA A 58 6.89 14.76 2.37
C ALA A 58 8.03 14.94 3.39
N ARG A 59 8.00 14.24 4.53
CA ARG A 59 8.87 14.60 5.68
C ARG A 59 9.72 13.46 6.22
N ARG A 60 9.14 12.26 6.38
CA ARG A 60 9.77 11.18 7.16
C ARG A 60 10.54 10.15 6.34
N GLY A 61 10.06 9.80 5.15
CA GLY A 61 10.46 8.55 4.50
C GLY A 61 9.58 7.38 4.94
N ALA A 62 9.63 6.28 4.19
CA ALA A 62 8.94 5.03 4.48
C ALA A 62 9.79 4.16 5.43
N LEU A 63 10.18 4.73 6.57
CA LEU A 63 11.07 4.07 7.52
C LEU A 63 10.58 2.65 7.85
N PRO A 64 11.49 1.66 7.97
CA PRO A 64 11.13 0.25 8.10
C PRO A 64 10.18 -0.02 9.29
N PRO A 65 9.44 -1.13 9.27
CA PRO A 65 8.44 -1.50 10.30
C PRO A 65 8.97 -1.70 11.75
N GLY A 66 10.21 -1.30 12.05
CA GLY A 66 10.75 -1.16 13.40
C GLY A 66 10.34 0.14 14.11
N ASP A 67 9.87 1.15 13.38
CA ASP A 67 9.20 2.31 13.94
C ASP A 67 7.68 2.15 13.75
N ALA A 68 7.01 1.64 14.80
CA ALA A 68 5.57 1.37 14.79
C ALA A 68 4.69 2.65 14.68
N THR A 69 5.29 3.81 14.43
CA THR A 69 4.63 5.12 14.33
C THR A 69 3.71 5.25 13.13
N PHE A 70 3.98 4.53 12.03
CA PHE A 70 3.17 4.67 10.81
C PHE A 70 2.56 3.36 10.30
N PHE A 71 3.16 2.20 10.52
CA PHE A 71 2.72 0.98 9.85
C PHE A 71 2.30 -0.14 10.81
N ARG A 72 1.30 -0.90 10.41
CA ARG A 72 1.00 -2.23 10.95
C ARG A 72 1.67 -3.30 10.08
N PRO A 73 2.58 -4.12 10.62
CA PRO A 73 3.12 -5.27 9.89
C PRO A 73 2.03 -6.31 9.59
N GLU A 74 1.92 -6.74 8.34
CA GLU A 74 0.90 -7.68 7.84
C GLU A 74 1.55 -8.73 6.92
N ARG A 75 2.43 -9.57 7.51
CA ARG A 75 3.36 -10.50 6.81
C ARG A 75 4.41 -9.74 5.99
N ASP A 76 4.44 -9.90 4.66
CA ASP A 76 5.37 -9.18 3.78
C ASP A 76 4.85 -7.78 3.42
N ALA A 77 3.53 -7.55 3.57
CA ALA A 77 2.90 -6.25 3.39
C ALA A 77 2.83 -5.44 4.70
N VAL A 78 2.44 -4.18 4.57
CA VAL A 78 2.08 -3.28 5.67
C VAL A 78 0.66 -2.75 5.50
N ALA A 79 0.07 -2.23 6.58
CA ALA A 79 -1.20 -1.51 6.53
C ALA A 79 -1.14 -0.18 7.28
N LEU A 80 -1.89 0.79 6.78
CA LEU A 80 -2.20 2.08 7.40
C LEU A 80 -3.67 2.09 7.85
N PRO A 81 -4.02 2.80 8.94
CA PRO A 81 -3.13 3.50 9.86
C PRO A 81 -2.50 2.53 10.90
N PRO A 82 -1.51 2.95 11.72
CA PRO A 82 -0.93 2.10 12.75
C PRO A 82 -1.95 1.74 13.84
N PRO A 83 -1.74 0.67 14.63
CA PRO A 83 -2.71 0.20 15.63
C PRO A 83 -3.19 1.26 16.64
N GLN A 84 -2.31 2.23 16.97
CA GLN A 84 -2.52 3.27 17.97
C GLN A 84 -3.17 4.54 17.41
N ALA A 85 -3.35 4.64 16.08
CA ALA A 85 -3.98 5.80 15.47
C ALA A 85 -5.46 5.93 15.86
N TYR A 86 -5.92 7.18 15.94
CA TYR A 86 -7.34 7.50 16.00
C TYR A 86 -7.99 7.19 14.65
N GLY A 87 -9.19 6.61 14.64
CA GLY A 87 -9.77 6.03 13.42
C GLY A 87 -9.05 4.73 13.01
N ASN A 88 -9.71 3.59 13.20
CA ASN A 88 -9.15 2.26 12.94
C ASN A 88 -10.22 1.33 12.34
N LEU A 89 -11.18 1.90 11.62
CA LEU A 89 -12.24 1.24 10.89
C LEU A 89 -11.85 1.01 9.43
N LEU A 90 -10.89 1.76 8.88
CA LEU A 90 -10.33 1.50 7.55
C LEU A 90 -8.92 0.93 7.61
N ARG A 91 -8.54 0.22 6.56
CA ARG A 91 -7.15 -0.17 6.30
C ARG A 91 -6.80 0.05 4.84
N LEU A 92 -5.67 0.70 4.59
CA LEU A 92 -5.00 0.76 3.28
C LEU A 92 -3.74 -0.11 3.34
N TYR A 93 -3.58 -1.04 2.40
CA TYR A 93 -2.42 -1.93 2.35
C TYR A 93 -1.33 -1.37 1.44
N GLY A 94 -0.08 -1.74 1.72
CA GLY A 94 1.06 -1.35 0.91
C GLY A 94 2.27 -2.25 1.11
N PHE A 95 3.34 -1.97 0.38
CA PHE A 95 4.65 -2.62 0.52
C PHE A 95 5.75 -1.56 0.46
N ILE A 96 6.67 -1.62 1.41
CA ILE A 96 7.83 -0.72 1.49
C ILE A 96 8.98 -1.40 0.73
N CYS A 97 9.35 -0.87 -0.42
CA CYS A 97 10.48 -1.39 -1.21
C CYS A 97 11.83 -0.90 -0.65
N SER A 98 11.84 0.35 -0.17
CA SER A 98 12.96 1.05 0.46
C SER A 98 12.40 2.22 1.30
N ASP A 99 13.28 2.97 1.96
CA ASP A 99 12.89 4.17 2.71
C ASP A 99 12.31 5.29 1.80
N ASP A 100 12.55 5.22 0.49
CA ASP A 100 12.16 6.24 -0.49
C ASP A 100 11.18 5.73 -1.57
N ILE A 101 10.74 4.47 -1.49
CA ILE A 101 9.79 3.85 -2.42
C ILE A 101 8.75 3.01 -1.69
N MET A 102 7.47 3.28 -1.96
CA MET A 102 6.36 2.49 -1.44
C MET A 102 5.34 2.18 -2.55
N VAL A 103 4.87 0.93 -2.59
CA VAL A 103 3.78 0.49 -3.46
C VAL A 103 2.50 0.42 -2.64
N LEU A 104 1.51 1.22 -2.98
CA LEU A 104 0.19 1.23 -2.38
C LEU A 104 -0.72 0.22 -3.09
N GLY A 105 -1.61 -0.40 -2.33
CA GLY A 105 -2.65 -1.26 -2.88
C GLY A 105 -4.02 -0.66 -2.66
N GLY A 106 -4.99 -1.56 -2.47
CA GLY A 106 -6.32 -1.22 -2.02
C GLY A 106 -6.48 -1.37 -0.52
N GLY A 107 -7.74 -1.39 -0.10
CA GLY A 107 -8.08 -1.42 1.30
C GLY A 107 -9.54 -1.79 1.54
N GLY A 108 -9.96 -1.70 2.79
CA GLY A 108 -11.34 -1.98 3.14
C GLY A 108 -11.65 -1.70 4.61
N ARG A 109 -12.91 -1.94 4.96
CA ARG A 109 -13.39 -1.81 6.33
C ARG A 109 -12.89 -2.95 7.20
N LYS A 110 -12.43 -2.63 8.39
CA LYS A 110 -12.16 -3.59 9.45
C LYS A 110 -13.47 -4.06 10.06
N THR A 111 -14.07 -5.09 9.47
CA THR A 111 -15.32 -5.67 9.95
C THR A 111 -15.11 -6.72 11.04
N THR A 112 -13.88 -7.20 11.25
CA THR A 112 -13.56 -8.23 12.26
C THR A 112 -12.23 -7.94 12.98
N LYS A 113 -11.95 -8.69 14.06
CA LYS A 113 -10.68 -8.59 14.78
C LYS A 113 -9.45 -8.98 13.93
N LYS A 114 -9.61 -9.79 12.87
CA LYS A 114 -8.52 -10.29 12.02
C LYS A 114 -8.59 -9.69 10.61
N ALA A 115 -7.47 -9.21 10.07
CA ALA A 115 -7.39 -8.68 8.70
C ALA A 115 -7.83 -9.68 7.60
N GLN A 116 -7.72 -10.98 7.90
CA GLN A 116 -8.02 -12.08 6.99
C GLN A 116 -9.51 -12.36 6.81
N ASP A 117 -10.37 -11.71 7.60
CA ASP A 117 -11.82 -11.94 7.61
C ASP A 117 -12.57 -10.63 7.33
N GLY A 118 -13.36 -10.61 6.26
CA GLY A 118 -14.21 -9.48 5.88
C GLY A 118 -13.66 -8.62 4.72
N ASP A 119 -14.05 -7.35 4.70
CA ASP A 119 -13.85 -6.42 3.58
C ASP A 119 -12.37 -6.12 3.27
N THR A 120 -11.45 -6.34 4.23
CA THR A 120 -9.99 -6.20 4.02
C THR A 120 -9.32 -7.40 3.37
N ARG A 121 -9.97 -8.57 3.33
CA ARG A 121 -9.35 -9.83 2.91
C ARG A 121 -8.81 -9.80 1.47
N PRO A 122 -9.51 -9.26 0.46
CA PRO A 122 -9.00 -9.22 -0.91
C PRO A 122 -7.70 -8.41 -1.02
N ALA A 123 -7.72 -7.17 -0.50
CA ALA A 123 -6.56 -6.28 -0.49
C ALA A 123 -5.38 -6.86 0.30
N PHE A 124 -5.65 -7.46 1.47
CA PHE A 124 -4.63 -8.14 2.28
C PHE A 124 -3.93 -9.26 1.51
N ARG A 125 -4.69 -10.12 0.81
CA ARG A 125 -4.12 -11.24 0.05
C ARG A 125 -3.29 -10.75 -1.12
N MET A 126 -3.87 -9.87 -1.93
CA MET A 126 -3.23 -9.32 -3.11
C MET A 126 -1.92 -8.61 -2.74
N MET A 127 -1.93 -7.73 -1.74
CA MET A 127 -0.72 -6.98 -1.37
C MET A 127 0.37 -7.86 -0.78
N ASN A 128 0.02 -8.95 -0.10
CA ASN A 128 1.04 -9.91 0.34
C ASN A 128 1.68 -10.66 -0.84
N GLN A 129 0.92 -11.04 -1.86
CA GLN A 129 1.48 -11.66 -3.06
C GLN A 129 2.35 -10.68 -3.86
N VAL A 130 1.92 -9.42 -4.00
CA VAL A 130 2.71 -8.36 -4.63
C VAL A 130 4.00 -8.12 -3.85
N ALA A 131 3.91 -8.00 -2.53
CA ALA A 131 5.06 -7.81 -1.65
C ALA A 131 6.07 -8.95 -1.77
N GLU A 132 5.62 -10.21 -1.74
CA GLU A 132 6.48 -11.38 -1.89
C GLU A 132 7.24 -11.37 -3.23
N ILE A 133 6.54 -11.11 -4.33
CA ILE A 133 7.14 -11.04 -5.68
C ILE A 133 8.15 -9.90 -5.77
N LEU A 134 7.79 -8.69 -5.34
CA LEU A 134 8.70 -7.54 -5.38
C LEU A 134 9.91 -7.75 -4.49
N LYS A 135 9.73 -8.26 -3.28
CA LYS A 135 10.81 -8.60 -2.36
C LYS A 135 11.79 -9.58 -3.00
N HIS A 136 11.30 -10.61 -3.68
CA HIS A 136 12.15 -11.56 -4.39
C HIS A 136 12.88 -10.93 -5.59
N ARG A 137 12.20 -10.08 -6.36
CA ARG A 137 12.79 -9.37 -7.52
C ARG A 137 13.86 -8.35 -7.10
N LEU A 138 13.62 -7.61 -6.01
CA LEU A 138 14.59 -6.71 -5.40
C LEU A 138 15.82 -7.48 -4.90
N LYS A 139 15.60 -8.58 -4.17
CA LYS A 139 16.67 -9.43 -3.65
C LYS A 139 17.56 -9.99 -4.76
N ASN A 140 16.96 -10.39 -5.89
CA ASN A 140 17.66 -10.98 -7.02
C ASN A 140 18.09 -9.94 -8.08
N GLN A 141 17.94 -8.64 -7.79
CA GLN A 141 18.32 -7.53 -8.67
C GLN A 141 17.65 -7.54 -10.05
N THR A 142 16.50 -8.22 -10.21
CA THR A 142 15.66 -8.08 -11.41
C THR A 142 14.76 -6.85 -11.36
N VAL A 143 14.59 -6.30 -10.16
CA VAL A 143 14.11 -4.94 -9.89
C VAL A 143 15.17 -4.25 -9.03
N TRP A 144 15.46 -2.99 -9.31
CA TRP A 144 16.36 -2.18 -8.50
C TRP A 144 15.81 -0.77 -8.33
N ILE A 145 16.40 -0.03 -7.39
CA ILE A 145 16.01 1.34 -7.06
C ILE A 145 17.17 2.25 -7.38
N GLU A 146 16.92 3.28 -8.17
CA GLU A 146 17.89 4.30 -8.54
C GLU A 146 17.16 5.64 -8.70
N ASN A 147 17.72 6.70 -8.12
CA ASN A 147 17.16 8.05 -8.16
C ASN A 147 15.67 8.10 -7.73
N GLN A 148 15.32 7.41 -6.65
CA GLN A 148 13.95 7.33 -6.14
C GLN A 148 12.96 6.75 -7.17
N GLN A 149 13.40 5.87 -8.06
CA GLN A 149 12.54 5.21 -9.03
C GLN A 149 12.79 3.70 -9.03
N LEU A 150 11.72 2.93 -9.30
CA LEU A 150 11.82 1.52 -9.57
C LEU A 150 12.27 1.31 -11.02
N HIS A 151 13.15 0.35 -11.22
CA HIS A 151 13.65 -0.05 -12.53
C HIS A 151 13.57 -1.55 -12.72
N GLY A 152 13.65 -1.99 -13.97
CA GLY A 152 13.61 -3.41 -14.33
C GLY A 152 12.20 -3.98 -14.34
N ALA A 153 12.08 -5.24 -13.94
CA ALA A 153 10.85 -6.02 -14.12
C ALA A 153 9.84 -5.81 -12.98
N TYR A 154 9.36 -4.59 -12.72
CA TYR A 154 8.34 -4.33 -11.68
C TYR A 154 6.92 -4.10 -12.24
N HIS A 155 6.81 -3.60 -13.47
CA HIS A 155 5.56 -3.09 -14.05
C HIS A 155 4.38 -4.07 -14.10
N GLN A 156 4.64 -5.37 -14.30
CA GLN A 156 3.58 -6.38 -14.44
C GLN A 156 3.90 -7.61 -13.59
N MET A 157 2.86 -8.16 -12.96
CA MET A 157 2.95 -9.36 -12.12
C MET A 157 1.76 -10.30 -12.38
N ASN A 158 2.06 -11.59 -12.38
CA ASN A 158 1.07 -12.66 -12.39
C ASN A 158 0.93 -13.18 -10.96
N LEU A 159 -0.16 -12.84 -10.29
CA LEU A 159 -0.46 -13.31 -8.94
C LEU A 159 -1.13 -14.70 -9.00
N PRO A 160 -0.72 -15.65 -8.14
CA PRO A 160 -1.38 -16.94 -8.04
C PRO A 160 -2.82 -16.78 -7.53
N GLY A 161 -3.72 -17.64 -8.04
CA GLY A 161 -5.14 -17.67 -7.65
C GLY A 161 -5.38 -18.17 -6.23
#